data_AF-A0A7X4HUL1-F1
#
_entry.id   AF-A0A7X4HUL1-F1
#
_cell.length_a   1.000
_cell.length_b   1.000
_cell.length_c   1.000
_cell.angle_alpha   90.00
_cell.angle_beta   90.00
_cell.angle_gamma   90.00
#
_symmetry.space_group_name_H-M   'P 1'
#
loop_
_entity.id
_entity.type
_entity.pdbx_description
1 polymer ?
#
loop_
_entity_poly.entity_id
_entity_poly.type
_entity_poly.pdbx_seq_one_letter_code
_entity_poly.pdbx_strand_id
1 'polypeptide(L)'
;MTCPDEPTLMMLADDEPAAAAAVREHVGRCASCRAALAELRAERRLLVEALHEGALDESSVAPDLVVSDAGAAAPVDRWWGLAPLAVAVAVVAAAVAWLVGAPTAWQLPSSLEWISPFHPSGRLTWLFTGMTLSIAVAFDGLPFASMVTVAGQTVAALLLLLLVVLALSGGVRRVALPALLAIVLAAVAVPAEAFVSRMSEDDVVVAADEVIDDTLVARGERVLVDGVVSGDLIAGGQRVVIRGTVRGNVIAWAQSVDLLGDVGGSVFVSGQFATVQGGVDGSLYAFSQDTRLVGGSRIGGGVASFSSTLTVEGGVGRGVRATGYRVDVTGAVEGDVYANARRVAVGPRSRIGGTLTARVPDTNVLQIDPAATLTAEPVVRTWSEESSPSRYLTGSFYRGQAVWLVAGFLTGWLFLWAAPGAAAVRFETPPAVLRTLGVGFLCVVATPVAALLAGLTLVGLPLALVALALWALGIYLAKIPIALFLGRTLLGPRGPGGPALALLVGLLAVFVAVNLPLVGWIVNLALTLIGVGGLFAWALAVYRGGGAATARV
;
A
#
# COMPACT_ATOMS: atom_id res chain seq x y z
N MET A 1 46.05 19.81 -71.17
CA MET A 1 46.38 19.03 -69.96
C MET A 1 45.42 17.86 -69.91
N THR A 2 45.93 16.66 -69.69
CA THR A 2 45.10 15.50 -69.33
C THR A 2 44.37 15.78 -68.03
N CYS A 3 43.21 15.15 -67.81
CA CYS A 3 42.48 15.32 -66.56
C CYS A 3 43.40 14.94 -65.38
N PRO A 4 43.45 15.74 -64.30
CA PRO A 4 44.19 15.40 -63.10
C PRO A 4 43.67 14.09 -62.53
N ASP A 5 44.57 13.35 -61.89
CA ASP A 5 44.30 12.16 -61.12
C ASP A 5 43.44 12.47 -59.89
N GLU A 6 42.67 11.47 -59.45
CA GLU A 6 41.74 11.55 -58.33
C GLU A 6 42.37 12.07 -57.02
N PRO A 7 43.60 11.70 -56.62
CA PRO A 7 44.24 12.23 -55.41
C PRO A 7 44.44 13.75 -55.48
N THR A 8 44.81 14.26 -56.66
CA THR A 8 45.01 15.71 -56.88
C THR A 8 43.68 16.47 -56.81
N LEU A 9 42.58 15.85 -57.24
CA LEU A 9 41.23 16.41 -57.09
C LEU A 9 40.74 16.36 -55.62
N MET A 10 41.11 15.33 -54.86
CA MET A 10 40.79 15.20 -53.44
C MET A 10 41.50 16.28 -52.61
N MET A 11 42.80 16.52 -52.83
CA MET A 11 43.53 17.63 -52.20
C MET A 11 42.87 18.99 -52.47
N LEU A 12 42.34 19.19 -53.69
CA LEU A 12 41.61 20.40 -54.04
C LEU A 12 40.20 20.46 -53.41
N ALA A 13 39.57 19.31 -53.13
CA ALA A 13 38.31 19.23 -52.40
C ALA A 13 38.47 19.57 -50.91
N ASP A 14 39.66 19.32 -50.34
CA ASP A 14 40.02 19.62 -48.95
C ASP A 14 40.53 21.05 -48.73
N ASP A 15 40.54 21.88 -49.78
CA ASP A 15 41.08 23.25 -49.78
C ASP A 15 42.56 23.33 -49.36
N GLU A 16 43.34 22.27 -49.62
CA GLU A 16 44.76 22.29 -49.35
C GLU A 16 45.49 23.30 -50.26
N PRO A 17 46.34 24.18 -49.69
CA PRO A 17 47.05 25.20 -50.46
C PRO A 17 48.08 24.60 -51.44
N ALA A 18 48.44 23.32 -51.26
CA ALA A 18 49.35 22.57 -52.14
C ALA A 18 48.73 22.21 -53.50
N ALA A 19 47.42 22.39 -53.70
CA ALA A 19 46.79 22.18 -55.00
C ALA A 19 47.22 23.26 -56.01
N ALA A 20 48.04 22.84 -56.98
CA ALA A 20 48.64 23.69 -58.01
C ALA A 20 47.59 24.58 -58.70
N ALA A 21 47.86 25.88 -58.84
CA ALA A 21 46.97 26.85 -59.50
C ALA A 21 46.53 26.40 -60.91
N ALA A 22 47.38 25.63 -61.59
CA ALA A 22 47.09 24.99 -62.88
C ALA A 22 45.90 24.01 -62.84
N VAL A 23 45.70 23.28 -61.74
CA VAL A 23 44.58 22.34 -61.57
C VAL A 23 43.26 23.11 -61.40
N ARG A 24 43.27 24.21 -60.63
CA ARG A 24 42.10 25.10 -60.48
C ARG A 24 41.65 25.70 -61.81
N GLU A 25 42.59 26.15 -62.63
CA GLU A 25 42.29 26.67 -63.98
C GLU A 25 41.72 25.58 -64.89
N HIS A 26 42.25 24.36 -64.82
CA HIS A 26 41.76 23.22 -65.60
C HIS A 26 40.33 22.81 -65.20
N VAL A 27 40.04 22.69 -63.91
CA VAL A 27 38.68 22.36 -63.40
C VAL A 27 37.64 23.41 -63.82
N GLY A 28 38.04 24.68 -63.92
CA GLY A 28 37.18 25.74 -64.46
C GLY A 28 36.73 25.45 -65.90
N ARG A 29 37.60 24.85 -66.73
CA ARG A 29 37.34 24.60 -68.16
C ARG A 29 36.82 23.19 -68.47
N CYS A 30 37.08 22.19 -67.63
CA CYS A 30 36.72 20.79 -67.89
C CYS A 30 35.46 20.36 -67.13
N ALA A 31 34.41 19.96 -67.85
CA ALA A 31 33.11 19.59 -67.26
C ALA A 31 33.18 18.32 -66.39
N SER A 32 33.95 17.30 -66.80
CA SER A 32 34.08 16.05 -66.05
C SER A 32 34.80 16.24 -64.71
N CYS A 33 35.91 17.01 -64.71
CA CYS A 33 36.64 17.32 -63.47
C CYS A 33 35.80 18.17 -62.51
N ARG A 34 34.92 19.03 -63.06
CA ARG A 34 34.01 19.85 -62.26
C ARG A 34 32.92 19.00 -61.59
N ALA A 35 32.41 17.99 -62.28
CA ALA A 35 31.46 17.03 -61.70
C ALA A 35 32.12 16.18 -60.60
N ALA A 36 33.30 15.61 -60.87
CA ALA A 36 34.04 14.82 -59.89
C ALA A 36 34.38 15.64 -58.62
N LEU A 37 34.82 16.89 -58.78
CA LEU A 37 35.09 17.77 -57.64
C LEU A 37 33.84 18.12 -56.83
N ALA A 38 32.68 18.23 -57.48
CA ALA A 38 31.41 18.49 -56.80
C ALA A 38 30.96 17.29 -55.95
N GLU A 39 31.19 16.08 -56.44
CA GLU A 39 30.88 14.82 -55.74
C GLU A 39 31.80 14.62 -54.53
N LEU A 40 33.11 14.81 -54.68
CA LEU A 40 34.07 14.76 -53.57
C LEU A 40 33.75 15.80 -52.47
N ARG A 41 33.30 17.01 -52.85
CA ARG A 41 32.86 18.02 -51.87
C ARG A 41 31.52 17.71 -51.22
N ALA A 42 30.67 16.92 -51.86
CA ALA A 42 29.43 16.44 -51.25
C ALA A 42 29.73 15.32 -50.23
N GLU A 43 30.60 14.38 -50.59
CA GLU A 43 31.08 13.31 -49.71
C GLU A 43 31.81 13.88 -48.47
N ARG A 44 32.72 14.84 -48.66
CA ARG A 44 33.39 15.55 -47.56
C ARG A 44 32.39 16.20 -46.60
N ARG A 45 31.34 16.85 -47.12
CA ARG A 45 30.31 17.48 -46.28
C ARG A 45 29.57 16.45 -45.44
N LEU A 46 29.20 15.30 -46.02
CA LEU A 46 28.56 14.21 -45.29
C LEU A 46 29.48 13.62 -44.21
N LEU A 47 30.77 13.44 -44.51
CA LEU A 47 31.75 12.94 -43.54
C LEU A 47 31.99 13.93 -42.39
N VAL A 48 32.08 15.23 -42.69
CA VAL A 48 32.23 16.28 -41.67
C VAL A 48 30.99 16.39 -40.79
N GLU A 49 29.80 16.25 -41.36
CA GLU A 49 28.53 16.29 -40.63
C GLU A 49 28.38 15.06 -39.73
N ALA A 50 28.71 13.86 -40.23
CA ALA A 50 28.75 12.63 -39.43
C ALA A 50 29.79 12.70 -38.30
N LEU A 51 30.95 13.34 -38.54
CA LEU A 51 31.97 13.54 -37.51
C LEU A 51 31.55 14.60 -36.48
N HIS A 52 30.84 15.66 -36.86
CA HIS A 52 30.32 16.66 -35.92
C HIS A 52 29.15 16.13 -35.09
N GLU A 53 28.28 15.28 -35.67
CA GLU A 53 27.27 14.55 -34.91
C GLU A 53 27.91 13.60 -33.88
N GLY A 54 29.07 13.00 -34.20
CA GLY A 54 29.83 12.16 -33.25
C GLY A 54 30.66 12.94 -32.23
N ALA A 55 31.14 14.15 -32.55
CA ALA A 55 32.06 14.93 -31.70
C ALA A 55 31.36 15.88 -30.71
N LEU A 56 30.06 16.14 -30.87
CA LEU A 56 29.29 16.90 -29.87
C LEU A 56 28.87 16.07 -28.65
N ASP A 57 29.17 14.77 -28.64
CA ASP A 57 28.82 13.84 -27.55
C ASP A 57 29.94 13.63 -26.51
N GLU A 58 31.07 14.35 -26.65
CA GLU A 58 32.25 14.17 -25.78
C GLU A 58 32.15 14.89 -24.41
N SER A 59 30.98 15.44 -24.06
CA SER A 59 30.74 16.08 -22.75
C SER A 59 29.66 15.45 -21.86
N SER A 60 29.14 14.27 -22.24
CA SER A 60 28.20 13.52 -21.39
C SER A 60 28.69 12.10 -21.09
N VAL A 61 29.42 11.95 -19.98
CA VAL A 61 29.27 10.75 -19.15
C VAL A 61 27.91 10.85 -18.45
N ALA A 62 26.83 10.68 -19.21
CA ALA A 62 25.46 10.57 -18.74
C ALA A 62 24.69 9.64 -19.69
N PRO A 63 23.96 8.65 -19.17
CA PRO A 63 23.48 7.52 -19.95
C PRO A 63 22.41 7.94 -20.97
N ASP A 64 22.55 7.45 -22.20
CA ASP A 64 21.51 7.42 -23.23
C ASP A 64 20.27 6.66 -22.74
N LEU A 65 19.47 7.37 -21.97
CA LEU A 65 18.14 7.00 -21.54
C LEU A 65 17.18 7.63 -22.55
N VAL A 66 16.72 6.79 -23.49
CA VAL A 66 15.46 6.93 -24.25
C VAL A 66 15.08 8.39 -24.51
N VAL A 67 15.68 8.98 -25.53
CA VAL A 67 15.26 10.29 -26.03
C VAL A 67 13.82 10.16 -26.52
N SER A 68 12.91 10.81 -25.80
CA SER A 68 11.58 11.10 -26.31
C SER A 68 11.72 12.21 -27.35
N ASP A 69 11.49 11.90 -28.62
CA ASP A 69 10.88 12.90 -29.48
C ASP A 69 9.47 13.09 -28.93
N ALA A 70 9.30 14.08 -28.05
CA ALA A 70 8.00 14.57 -27.63
C ALA A 70 7.34 15.25 -28.84
N GLY A 71 6.96 14.43 -29.84
CA GLY A 71 6.05 14.83 -30.89
C GLY A 71 4.78 15.36 -30.23
N ALA A 72 4.40 16.57 -30.63
CA ALA A 72 3.28 17.35 -30.11
C ALA A 72 2.19 16.47 -29.51
N ALA A 73 1.94 16.65 -28.21
CA ALA A 73 0.82 16.03 -27.51
C ALA A 73 -0.42 16.11 -28.40
N ALA A 74 -0.98 14.96 -28.77
CA ALA A 74 -2.22 14.93 -29.53
C ALA A 74 -3.26 15.79 -28.79
N PRO A 75 -4.01 16.66 -29.48
CA PRO A 75 -4.91 17.60 -28.83
C PRO A 75 -5.90 16.82 -27.94
N VAL A 76 -6.09 17.35 -26.74
CA VAL A 76 -6.93 16.81 -25.66
C VAL A 76 -8.39 16.53 -26.12
N ASP A 77 -8.80 17.07 -27.26
CA ASP A 77 -10.14 16.90 -27.84
C ASP A 77 -10.47 15.45 -28.29
N ARG A 78 -9.47 14.66 -28.69
CA ARG A 78 -9.68 13.25 -29.15
C ARG A 78 -10.03 12.30 -28.01
N TRP A 79 -9.81 12.69 -26.76
CA TRP A 79 -10.02 11.84 -25.59
C TRP A 79 -11.48 11.84 -25.12
N TRP A 80 -12.24 12.90 -25.40
CA TRP A 80 -13.68 12.98 -25.11
C TRP A 80 -14.53 12.03 -25.97
N GLY A 81 -14.03 11.60 -27.13
CA GLY A 81 -14.68 10.58 -27.97
C GLY A 81 -14.67 9.15 -27.39
N LEU A 82 -14.00 8.92 -26.25
CA LEU A 82 -13.76 7.59 -25.68
C LEU A 82 -14.54 7.31 -24.38
N ALA A 83 -15.25 8.32 -23.84
CA ALA A 83 -16.25 8.14 -22.78
C ALA A 83 -17.30 7.05 -23.09
N PRO A 84 -17.88 6.94 -24.32
CA PRO A 84 -18.87 5.90 -24.60
C PRO A 84 -18.28 4.48 -24.59
N LEU A 85 -16.99 4.30 -24.91
CA LEU A 85 -16.34 2.98 -24.88
C LEU A 85 -16.04 2.54 -23.43
N ALA A 86 -15.58 3.46 -22.58
CA ALA A 86 -15.38 3.17 -21.15
C ALA A 86 -16.72 2.84 -20.46
N VAL A 87 -17.79 3.57 -20.79
CA VAL A 87 -19.15 3.28 -20.33
C VAL A 87 -19.63 1.93 -20.87
N ALA A 88 -19.40 1.63 -22.16
CA ALA A 88 -19.79 0.35 -22.76
C ALA A 88 -19.07 -0.85 -22.09
N VAL A 89 -17.77 -0.73 -21.80
CA VAL A 89 -17.01 -1.78 -21.10
C VAL A 89 -17.50 -1.96 -19.66
N ALA A 90 -17.77 -0.86 -18.95
CA ALA A 90 -18.35 -0.92 -17.60
C ALA A 90 -19.74 -1.57 -17.60
N VAL A 91 -20.58 -1.26 -18.60
CA VAL A 91 -21.91 -1.83 -18.79
C VAL A 91 -21.85 -3.31 -19.17
N VAL A 92 -20.97 -3.71 -20.08
CA VAL A 92 -20.78 -5.12 -20.46
C VAL A 92 -20.23 -5.92 -19.28
N ALA A 93 -19.29 -5.39 -18.51
CA ALA A 93 -18.78 -6.06 -17.32
C ALA A 93 -19.85 -6.17 -16.22
N ALA A 94 -20.68 -5.14 -16.03
CA ALA A 94 -21.82 -5.19 -15.12
C ALA A 94 -22.88 -6.20 -15.58
N ALA A 95 -23.16 -6.27 -16.90
CA ALA A 95 -24.08 -7.22 -17.48
C ALA A 95 -23.57 -8.67 -17.38
N VAL A 96 -22.27 -8.91 -17.60
CA VAL A 96 -21.63 -10.22 -17.39
C VAL A 96 -21.65 -10.60 -15.90
N ALA A 97 -21.38 -9.65 -15.00
CA ALA A 97 -21.51 -9.88 -13.56
C ALA A 97 -22.93 -10.24 -13.13
N TRP A 98 -23.94 -9.62 -13.77
CA TRP A 98 -25.36 -9.90 -13.54
C TRP A 98 -25.79 -11.26 -14.13
N LEU A 99 -25.40 -11.58 -15.37
CA LEU A 99 -25.68 -12.84 -16.08
C LEU A 99 -25.06 -14.07 -15.41
N VAL A 100 -23.90 -13.94 -14.77
CA VAL A 100 -23.21 -15.05 -14.07
C VAL A 100 -23.67 -15.15 -12.60
N GLY A 101 -24.82 -14.57 -12.26
CA GLY A 101 -25.47 -14.70 -10.96
C GLY A 101 -24.60 -14.16 -9.83
N ALA A 102 -24.25 -12.87 -9.86
CA ALA A 102 -23.66 -12.21 -8.70
C ALA A 102 -24.63 -12.30 -7.51
N PRO A 103 -24.24 -12.88 -6.36
CA PRO A 103 -24.91 -12.53 -5.12
C PRO A 103 -24.61 -11.05 -4.88
N THR A 104 -25.64 -10.21 -4.92
CA THR A 104 -25.64 -8.79 -4.54
C THR A 104 -25.46 -8.62 -3.04
N ALA A 105 -24.41 -9.21 -2.49
CA ALA A 105 -24.05 -9.08 -1.10
C ALA A 105 -22.52 -9.18 -1.00
N TRP A 106 -21.86 -8.02 -1.07
CA TRP A 106 -20.70 -7.75 -0.20
C TRP A 106 -21.18 -7.61 1.26
N GLN A 107 -22.07 -8.51 1.71
CA GLN A 107 -22.33 -8.71 3.11
C GLN A 107 -21.42 -9.86 3.47
N LEU A 108 -20.44 -9.59 4.33
CA LEU A 108 -19.76 -10.68 5.02
C LEU A 108 -20.86 -11.55 5.66
N PRO A 109 -20.74 -12.89 5.64
CA PRO A 109 -21.61 -13.72 6.46
C PRO A 109 -21.70 -13.13 7.86
N SER A 110 -22.87 -13.15 8.51
CA SER A 110 -23.05 -12.59 9.87
C SER A 110 -22.04 -13.14 10.90
N SER A 111 -21.44 -14.30 10.63
CA SER A 111 -20.34 -14.92 11.38
C SER A 111 -18.94 -14.30 11.17
N LEU A 112 -18.76 -13.47 10.13
CA LEU A 112 -17.52 -12.78 9.74
C LEU A 112 -17.63 -11.25 9.81
N GLU A 113 -18.80 -10.70 10.14
CA GLU A 113 -18.98 -9.24 10.35
C GLU A 113 -18.04 -8.67 11.43
N TRP A 114 -17.62 -9.49 12.39
CA TRP A 114 -16.64 -9.09 13.39
C TRP A 114 -15.24 -8.80 12.80
N ILE A 115 -14.94 -9.24 11.57
CA ILE A 115 -13.67 -9.00 10.85
C ILE A 115 -13.72 -7.76 9.95
N SER A 116 -14.88 -7.13 9.73
CA SER A 116 -14.97 -6.00 8.81
C SER A 116 -14.33 -4.73 9.40
N PRO A 117 -13.31 -4.14 8.76
CA PRO A 117 -12.69 -2.89 9.22
C PRO A 117 -13.51 -1.64 8.87
N PHE A 118 -14.64 -1.79 8.15
CA PHE A 118 -15.45 -0.68 7.62
C PHE A 118 -16.84 -0.57 8.24
N HIS A 119 -17.16 -1.37 9.28
CA HIS A 119 -18.47 -1.32 9.94
C HIS A 119 -18.35 -0.68 11.35
N PRO A 120 -19.19 0.31 11.72
CA PRO A 120 -19.09 1.00 13.01
C PRO A 120 -19.37 0.11 14.23
N SER A 121 -20.05 -1.03 14.08
CA SER A 121 -20.19 -2.07 15.12
C SER A 121 -19.18 -3.23 14.98
N GLY A 122 -18.26 -3.15 14.01
CA GLY A 122 -17.23 -4.16 13.78
C GLY A 122 -16.29 -4.24 14.98
N ARG A 123 -16.21 -5.42 15.61
CA ARG A 123 -15.30 -5.64 16.75
C ARG A 123 -13.83 -5.53 16.34
N LEU A 124 -13.50 -5.78 15.06
CA LEU A 124 -12.19 -5.43 14.49
C LEU A 124 -11.97 -3.94 14.29
N THR A 125 -13.01 -3.10 14.20
CA THR A 125 -12.84 -1.64 14.20
C THR A 125 -12.24 -1.21 15.53
N TRP A 126 -12.75 -1.70 16.66
CA TRP A 126 -12.14 -1.47 17.97
C TRP A 126 -10.74 -2.09 18.13
N LEU A 127 -10.47 -3.19 17.43
CA LEU A 127 -9.17 -3.87 17.45
C LEU A 127 -8.13 -3.18 16.55
N PHE A 128 -8.54 -2.65 15.40
CA PHE A 128 -7.71 -1.84 14.51
C PHE A 128 -7.54 -0.43 15.06
N THR A 129 -8.59 0.18 15.61
CA THR A 129 -8.52 1.44 16.37
C THR A 129 -7.64 1.24 17.59
N GLY A 130 -7.81 0.13 18.32
CA GLY A 130 -6.92 -0.27 19.41
C GLY A 130 -5.49 -0.48 18.92
N MET A 131 -5.26 -1.21 17.83
CA MET A 131 -3.92 -1.47 17.28
C MET A 131 -3.25 -0.20 16.71
N THR A 132 -4.01 0.73 16.16
CA THR A 132 -3.51 2.03 15.70
C THR A 132 -3.24 2.96 16.89
N LEU A 133 -4.10 2.94 17.92
CA LEU A 133 -3.87 3.63 19.18
C LEU A 133 -2.71 2.99 19.96
N SER A 134 -2.46 1.69 19.80
CA SER A 134 -1.36 0.97 20.44
C SER A 134 -0.04 1.18 19.72
N ILE A 135 -0.05 1.31 18.38
CA ILE A 135 1.10 1.84 17.64
C ILE A 135 1.35 3.28 18.10
N ALA A 136 0.32 4.11 18.27
CA ALA A 136 0.51 5.46 18.82
C ALA A 136 1.07 5.44 20.25
N VAL A 137 0.57 4.60 21.16
CA VAL A 137 1.05 4.51 22.55
C VAL A 137 2.42 3.83 22.66
N ALA A 138 2.74 2.86 21.81
CA ALA A 138 4.02 2.15 21.82
C ALA A 138 5.17 2.95 21.17
N PHE A 139 4.88 3.80 20.18
CA PHE A 139 5.88 4.55 19.40
C PHE A 139 5.98 6.04 19.76
N ASP A 140 5.79 6.40 21.04
CA ASP A 140 5.52 7.77 21.51
C ASP A 140 4.25 8.33 20.88
N GLY A 141 3.18 8.50 21.65
CA GLY A 141 1.88 9.02 21.15
C GLY A 141 1.84 10.55 21.04
N LEU A 142 2.86 11.22 21.58
CA LEU A 142 2.98 12.66 21.57
C LEU A 142 3.26 13.27 20.18
N PRO A 143 4.03 12.68 19.24
CA PRO A 143 4.13 13.16 17.87
C PRO A 143 2.89 12.85 17.03
N PHE A 144 1.96 11.95 17.36
CA PHE A 144 0.78 11.73 16.49
C PHE A 144 -0.35 12.73 16.77
N ALA A 145 -0.69 12.94 18.04
CA ALA A 145 -1.64 14.00 18.42
C ALA A 145 -1.03 15.39 18.14
N SER A 146 0.26 15.60 18.42
CA SER A 146 0.94 16.82 18.00
C SER A 146 1.16 16.88 16.48
N MET A 147 1.35 15.78 15.73
CA MET A 147 1.40 15.81 14.25
C MET A 147 0.05 16.12 13.66
N VAL A 148 -1.06 15.58 14.18
CA VAL A 148 -2.39 15.84 13.63
C VAL A 148 -2.77 17.29 13.92
N THR A 149 -2.45 17.79 15.12
CA THR A 149 -2.67 19.21 15.45
C THR A 149 -1.71 20.13 14.69
N VAL A 150 -0.42 19.80 14.55
CA VAL A 150 0.56 20.59 13.77
C VAL A 150 0.28 20.50 12.25
N ALA A 151 -0.09 19.34 11.72
CA ALA A 151 -0.51 19.19 10.33
C ALA A 151 -1.83 19.94 10.07
N GLY A 152 -2.78 19.86 11.00
CA GLY A 152 -4.00 20.67 10.97
C GLY A 152 -3.69 22.16 11.01
N GLN A 153 -2.77 22.60 11.88
CA GLN A 153 -2.33 23.99 12.01
C GLN A 153 -1.55 24.47 10.79
N THR A 154 -0.71 23.63 10.17
CA THR A 154 0.04 23.98 8.95
C THR A 154 -0.89 24.04 7.73
N VAL A 155 -1.84 23.12 7.58
CA VAL A 155 -2.87 23.19 6.54
C VAL A 155 -3.76 24.42 6.74
N ALA A 156 -4.18 24.71 7.98
CA ALA A 156 -4.90 25.92 8.30
C ALA A 156 -4.09 27.18 7.98
N ALA A 157 -2.79 27.22 8.33
CA ALA A 157 -1.90 28.34 8.02
C ALA A 157 -1.68 28.52 6.51
N LEU A 158 -1.55 27.44 5.73
CA LEU A 158 -1.45 27.49 4.27
C LEU A 158 -2.76 27.96 3.61
N LEU A 159 -3.91 27.52 4.12
CA LEU A 159 -5.23 27.99 3.67
C LEU A 159 -5.44 29.46 4.04
N LEU A 160 -4.95 29.90 5.21
CA LEU A 160 -5.01 31.28 5.66
C LEU A 160 -4.06 32.16 4.82
N LEU A 161 -2.87 31.68 4.48
CA LEU A 161 -1.94 32.35 3.54
C LEU A 161 -2.57 32.47 2.14
N LEU A 162 -3.19 31.40 1.63
CA LEU A 162 -3.89 31.39 0.35
C LEU A 162 -5.06 32.39 0.35
N LEU A 163 -5.84 32.45 1.44
CA LEU A 163 -6.94 33.40 1.61
C LEU A 163 -6.46 34.84 1.75
N VAL A 164 -5.32 35.08 2.41
CA VAL A 164 -4.69 36.41 2.48
C VAL A 164 -4.19 36.85 1.10
N VAL A 165 -3.55 35.96 0.33
CA VAL A 165 -3.15 36.22 -1.05
C VAL A 165 -4.36 36.51 -1.93
N LEU A 166 -5.45 35.75 -1.78
CA LEU A 166 -6.71 35.98 -2.49
C LEU A 166 -7.44 37.26 -2.06
N ALA A 167 -7.30 37.69 -0.80
CA ALA A 167 -7.86 38.95 -0.29
C ALA A 167 -7.04 40.18 -0.74
N LEU A 168 -5.74 40.01 -0.95
CA LEU A 168 -4.83 41.02 -1.52
C LEU A 168 -4.99 41.13 -3.04
N SER A 169 -5.35 40.05 -3.74
CA SER A 169 -5.83 40.13 -5.13
C SER A 169 -7.24 40.72 -5.15
N GLY A 170 -7.40 41.98 -5.57
CA GLY A 170 -8.54 42.84 -5.24
C GLY A 170 -9.96 42.43 -5.69
N GLY A 171 -10.19 41.20 -6.15
CA GLY A 171 -11.48 40.73 -6.66
C GLY A 171 -12.46 40.13 -5.63
N VAL A 172 -12.01 39.65 -4.45
CA VAL A 172 -12.85 38.77 -3.58
C VAL A 172 -12.96 39.24 -2.11
N ARG A 173 -12.61 40.51 -1.86
CA ARG A 173 -12.42 41.07 -0.51
C ARG A 173 -13.64 41.01 0.44
N ARG A 174 -14.87 40.91 -0.11
CA ARG A 174 -16.12 40.86 0.68
C ARG A 174 -16.46 39.47 1.25
N VAL A 175 -15.90 38.40 0.70
CA VAL A 175 -16.16 37.00 1.13
C VAL A 175 -14.97 36.42 1.89
N ALA A 176 -13.75 36.87 1.57
CA ALA A 176 -12.53 36.36 2.20
C ALA A 176 -12.42 36.69 3.70
N LEU A 177 -12.90 37.87 4.15
CA LEU A 177 -12.78 38.32 5.54
C LEU A 177 -13.62 37.49 6.55
N PRO A 178 -14.93 37.24 6.32
CA PRO A 178 -15.71 36.38 7.23
C PRO A 178 -15.25 34.92 7.20
N ALA A 179 -14.79 34.41 6.05
CA ALA A 179 -14.21 33.07 5.95
C ALA A 179 -12.92 32.94 6.76
N LEU A 180 -12.06 33.96 6.74
CA LEU A 180 -10.85 34.02 7.55
C LEU A 180 -11.17 34.01 9.05
N LEU A 181 -12.15 34.80 9.49
CA LEU A 181 -12.57 34.84 10.89
C LEU A 181 -13.18 33.51 11.35
N ALA A 182 -13.98 32.85 10.51
CA ALA A 182 -14.57 31.55 10.80
C ALA A 182 -13.49 30.45 10.91
N ILE A 183 -12.47 30.47 10.05
CA ILE A 183 -11.35 29.52 10.10
C ILE A 183 -10.48 29.77 11.33
N VAL A 184 -10.22 31.04 11.69
CA VAL A 184 -9.48 31.38 12.91
C VAL A 184 -10.26 30.96 14.17
N LEU A 185 -11.56 31.18 14.23
CA LEU A 185 -12.41 30.71 15.34
C LEU A 185 -12.44 29.18 15.43
N ALA A 186 -12.50 28.48 14.29
CA ALA A 186 -12.43 27.02 14.24
C ALA A 186 -11.04 26.48 14.64
N ALA A 187 -9.96 27.22 14.34
CA ALA A 187 -8.60 26.85 14.70
C ALA A 187 -8.26 27.15 16.18
N VAL A 188 -8.94 28.11 16.80
CA VAL A 188 -8.80 28.45 18.24
C VAL A 188 -9.73 27.61 19.12
N ALA A 189 -10.65 26.83 18.55
CA ALA A 189 -11.40 25.82 19.27
C ALA A 189 -10.44 24.70 19.72
N VAL A 190 -9.82 24.87 20.87
CA VAL A 190 -9.07 23.81 21.54
C VAL A 190 -10.07 22.68 21.83
N PRO A 191 -9.85 21.45 21.34
CA PRO A 191 -10.70 20.33 21.72
C PRO A 191 -10.60 20.20 23.24
N ALA A 192 -11.75 20.24 23.92
CA ALA A 192 -11.79 19.89 25.33
C ALA A 192 -11.35 18.42 25.43
N GLU A 193 -10.20 18.16 26.05
CA GLU A 193 -9.72 16.80 26.28
C GLU A 193 -10.71 16.11 27.23
N ALA A 194 -11.50 15.18 26.69
CA ALA A 194 -12.52 14.41 27.42
C ALA A 194 -11.94 13.10 27.99
N PHE A 195 -10.66 13.12 28.41
CA PHE A 195 -9.98 11.98 29.01
C PHE A 195 -8.80 12.45 29.87
N VAL A 196 -8.43 11.65 30.86
CA VAL A 196 -7.25 11.88 31.72
C VAL A 196 -6.06 11.13 31.14
N SER A 197 -5.00 11.86 30.76
CA SER A 197 -3.75 11.26 30.29
C SER A 197 -2.66 11.28 31.36
N ARG A 198 -2.00 10.13 31.56
CA ARG A 198 -0.81 9.99 32.41
C ARG A 198 0.29 9.30 31.61
N MET A 199 1.28 10.09 31.21
CA MET A 199 2.45 9.60 30.49
C MET A 199 3.70 9.85 31.33
N SER A 200 4.46 8.80 31.59
CA SER A 200 5.75 8.85 32.28
C SER A 200 6.75 7.98 31.52
N GLU A 201 8.04 8.30 31.61
CA GLU A 201 9.10 7.38 31.17
C GLU A 201 9.28 6.22 32.17
N ASP A 202 8.97 6.48 33.45
CA ASP A 202 9.03 5.52 34.55
C ASP A 202 7.66 4.88 34.81
N ASP A 203 7.32 4.58 36.07
CA ASP A 203 6.05 3.98 36.46
C ASP A 203 4.89 4.98 36.46
N VAL A 204 3.72 4.51 36.05
CA VAL A 204 2.44 5.20 36.26
C VAL A 204 1.64 4.40 37.30
N VAL A 205 1.32 5.04 38.42
CA VAL A 205 0.54 4.44 39.50
C VAL A 205 -0.77 5.19 39.69
N VAL A 206 -1.88 4.45 39.72
CA VAL A 206 -3.18 4.92 40.19
C VAL A 206 -3.38 4.28 41.56
N ALA A 207 -3.25 5.09 42.61
CA ALA A 207 -3.28 4.61 43.99
C ALA A 207 -4.67 4.03 44.36
N ALA A 208 -4.71 3.15 45.36
CA ALA A 208 -5.95 2.45 45.76
C ALA A 208 -7.07 3.39 46.24
N ASP A 209 -6.73 4.55 46.79
CA ASP A 209 -7.64 5.60 47.22
C ASP A 209 -8.03 6.59 46.10
N GLU A 210 -7.45 6.42 44.90
CA GLU A 210 -7.70 7.28 43.77
C GLU A 210 -8.90 6.80 42.94
N VAL A 211 -9.79 7.73 42.59
CA VAL A 211 -10.89 7.49 41.66
C VAL A 211 -10.73 8.41 40.46
N ILE A 212 -10.57 7.83 39.28
CA ILE A 212 -10.51 8.55 38.01
C ILE A 212 -11.90 8.52 37.40
N ASP A 213 -12.60 9.66 37.43
CA ASP A 213 -13.98 9.77 36.95
C ASP A 213 -14.08 10.07 35.45
N ASP A 214 -13.19 9.47 34.66
CA ASP A 214 -13.14 9.58 33.21
C ASP A 214 -12.37 8.40 32.60
N THR A 215 -12.19 8.41 31.28
CA THR A 215 -11.29 7.50 30.57
C THR A 215 -9.84 7.82 30.94
N LEU A 216 -9.10 6.81 31.41
CA LEU A 216 -7.68 6.91 31.71
C LEU A 216 -6.85 6.40 30.54
N VAL A 217 -5.95 7.23 30.02
CA VAL A 217 -4.87 6.82 29.11
C VAL A 217 -3.56 6.85 29.89
N ALA A 218 -3.01 5.67 30.20
CA ALA A 218 -1.79 5.50 30.98
C ALA A 218 -0.65 4.87 30.15
N ARG A 219 0.54 5.48 30.21
CA ARG A 219 1.76 4.94 29.60
C ARG A 219 2.95 5.11 30.53
N GLY A 220 3.67 4.02 30.76
CA GLY A 220 4.91 4.00 31.54
C GLY A 220 5.66 2.68 31.36
N GLU A 221 6.83 2.53 31.98
CA GLU A 221 7.53 1.24 32.04
C GLU A 221 6.64 0.20 32.74
N ARG A 222 6.10 0.57 33.90
CA ARG A 222 5.07 -0.20 34.61
C ARG A 222 3.83 0.66 34.84
N VAL A 223 2.67 0.14 34.47
CA VAL A 223 1.38 0.76 34.78
C VAL A 223 0.69 -0.06 35.86
N LEU A 224 0.55 0.52 37.06
CA LEU A 224 -0.11 -0.10 38.20
C LEU A 224 -1.43 0.63 38.48
N VAL A 225 -2.55 -0.06 38.30
CA VAL A 225 -3.88 0.47 38.56
C VAL A 225 -4.46 -0.24 39.78
N ASP A 226 -4.28 0.36 40.95
CA ASP A 226 -4.82 -0.15 42.22
C ASP A 226 -6.15 0.52 42.61
N GLY A 227 -6.43 1.72 42.10
CA GLY A 227 -7.65 2.50 42.34
C GLY A 227 -8.84 2.17 41.43
N VAL A 228 -9.82 3.08 41.36
CA VAL A 228 -11.05 2.89 40.56
C VAL A 228 -11.04 3.79 39.33
N VAL A 229 -11.31 3.23 38.16
CA VAL A 229 -11.51 3.99 36.91
C VAL A 229 -12.99 3.90 36.53
N SER A 230 -13.72 5.01 36.55
CA SER A 230 -15.14 5.05 36.17
C SER A 230 -15.36 4.90 34.66
N GLY A 231 -14.41 5.37 33.85
CA GLY A 231 -14.45 5.25 32.39
C GLY A 231 -13.71 4.02 31.85
N ASP A 232 -13.19 4.16 30.63
CA ASP A 232 -12.34 3.16 29.99
C ASP A 232 -10.88 3.31 30.46
N LEU A 233 -10.12 2.21 30.50
CA LEU A 233 -8.69 2.20 30.77
C LEU A 233 -7.93 1.81 29.52
N ILE A 234 -7.06 2.68 29.05
CA ILE A 234 -6.13 2.43 27.95
C ILE A 234 -4.72 2.47 28.53
N ALA A 235 -4.06 1.32 28.62
CA ALA A 235 -2.77 1.17 29.29
C ALA A 235 -1.70 0.58 28.36
N GLY A 236 -0.51 1.19 28.32
CA GLY A 236 0.63 0.69 27.57
C GLY A 236 1.93 0.70 28.38
N GLY A 237 2.76 -0.33 28.26
CA GLY A 237 4.05 -0.39 28.95
C GLY A 237 4.82 -1.70 28.78
N GLN A 238 5.87 -1.93 29.58
CA GLN A 238 6.48 -3.27 29.68
C GLN A 238 5.62 -4.19 30.52
N ARG A 239 5.07 -3.67 31.64
CA ARG A 239 4.17 -4.41 32.52
C ARG A 239 2.94 -3.60 32.87
N VAL A 240 1.75 -4.18 32.70
CA VAL A 240 0.48 -3.58 33.13
C VAL A 240 -0.15 -4.48 34.17
N VAL A 241 -0.40 -3.94 35.37
CA VAL A 241 -1.02 -4.65 36.49
C VAL A 241 -2.26 -3.89 36.92
N ILE A 242 -3.43 -4.53 36.81
CA ILE A 242 -4.72 -3.93 37.15
C ILE A 242 -5.29 -4.70 38.33
N ARG A 243 -5.17 -4.14 39.55
CA ARG A 243 -5.71 -4.72 40.79
C ARG A 243 -7.03 -4.09 41.20
N GLY A 244 -7.22 -2.83 40.86
CA GLY A 244 -8.44 -2.09 41.15
C GLY A 244 -9.57 -2.40 40.18
N THR A 245 -10.66 -1.62 40.26
CA THR A 245 -11.87 -1.82 39.46
C THR A 245 -11.92 -0.85 38.29
N VAL A 246 -12.16 -1.37 37.08
CA VAL A 246 -12.42 -0.55 35.88
C VAL A 246 -13.89 -0.74 35.50
N ARG A 247 -14.70 0.31 35.58
CA ARG A 247 -16.14 0.21 35.27
C ARG A 247 -16.42 0.10 33.77
N GLY A 248 -15.58 0.73 32.95
CA GLY A 248 -15.63 0.65 31.50
C GLY A 248 -14.83 -0.52 30.92
N ASN A 249 -14.32 -0.32 29.71
CA ASN A 249 -13.50 -1.27 28.97
C ASN A 249 -12.02 -1.13 29.35
N VAL A 250 -11.27 -2.23 29.25
CA VAL A 250 -9.81 -2.21 29.39
C VAL A 250 -9.19 -2.51 28.04
N ILE A 251 -8.26 -1.68 27.63
CA ILE A 251 -7.42 -1.90 26.46
C ILE A 251 -5.96 -1.82 26.94
N ALA A 252 -5.26 -2.95 26.94
CA ALA A 252 -3.93 -3.05 27.51
C ALA A 252 -2.92 -3.68 26.53
N TRP A 253 -1.76 -3.04 26.39
CA TRP A 253 -0.65 -3.54 25.59
C TRP A 253 0.64 -3.55 26.39
N ALA A 254 1.19 -4.73 26.65
CA ALA A 254 2.44 -4.84 27.39
C ALA A 254 3.15 -6.16 27.11
N GLN A 255 4.41 -6.30 27.53
CA GLN A 255 5.05 -7.62 27.53
C GLN A 255 4.29 -8.56 28.48
N SER A 256 3.90 -8.08 29.65
CA SER A 256 3.10 -8.81 30.63
C SER A 256 1.90 -7.98 31.08
N VAL A 257 0.70 -8.54 30.95
CA VAL A 257 -0.56 -7.96 31.43
C VAL A 257 -1.16 -8.88 32.49
N ASP A 258 -1.32 -8.38 33.71
CA ASP A 258 -1.93 -9.08 34.83
C ASP A 258 -3.22 -8.36 35.25
N LEU A 259 -4.36 -8.97 34.95
CA LEU A 259 -5.70 -8.47 35.31
C LEU A 259 -6.19 -9.20 36.57
N LEU A 260 -5.98 -8.58 37.72
CA LEU A 260 -6.28 -9.10 39.05
C LEU A 260 -7.63 -8.60 39.58
N GLY A 261 -8.01 -7.36 39.23
CA GLY A 261 -9.26 -6.73 39.62
C GLY A 261 -10.41 -6.94 38.63
N ASP A 262 -11.56 -6.33 38.94
CA ASP A 262 -12.79 -6.50 38.17
C ASP A 262 -12.96 -5.45 37.06
N VAL A 263 -13.50 -5.88 35.93
CA VAL A 263 -13.80 -5.04 34.75
C VAL A 263 -15.27 -5.15 34.40
N GLY A 264 -15.99 -4.03 34.43
CA GLY A 264 -17.42 -3.95 34.09
C GLY A 264 -17.68 -4.02 32.58
N GLY A 265 -16.70 -3.66 31.75
CA GLY A 265 -16.77 -3.72 30.30
C GLY A 265 -16.05 -4.92 29.69
N SER A 266 -15.60 -4.72 28.44
CA SER A 266 -14.81 -5.69 27.69
C SER A 266 -13.31 -5.45 27.87
N VAL A 267 -12.53 -6.53 27.77
CA VAL A 267 -11.08 -6.48 27.91
C VAL A 267 -10.43 -6.82 26.57
N PHE A 268 -9.55 -5.94 26.10
CA PHE A 268 -8.71 -6.14 24.94
C PHE A 268 -7.25 -6.13 25.41
N VAL A 269 -6.60 -7.29 25.40
CA VAL A 269 -5.19 -7.41 25.78
C VAL A 269 -4.34 -7.88 24.61
N SER A 270 -3.15 -7.33 24.51
CA SER A 270 -2.13 -7.89 23.65
C SER A 270 -0.73 -7.77 24.25
N GLY A 271 0.08 -8.81 24.08
CA GLY A 271 1.35 -8.92 24.78
C GLY A 271 2.05 -10.25 24.64
N GLN A 272 3.12 -10.48 25.41
CA GLN A 272 3.71 -11.82 25.47
C GLN A 272 2.90 -12.72 26.42
N PHE A 273 2.62 -12.23 27.62
CA PHE A 273 1.87 -12.94 28.65
C PHE A 273 0.63 -12.15 29.05
N ALA A 274 -0.53 -12.80 29.04
CA ALA A 274 -1.78 -12.22 29.53
C ALA A 274 -2.40 -13.16 30.57
N THR A 275 -2.45 -12.71 31.82
CA THR A 275 -3.05 -13.45 32.93
C THR A 275 -4.31 -12.74 33.40
N VAL A 276 -5.43 -13.45 33.40
CA VAL A 276 -6.73 -12.93 33.87
C VAL A 276 -7.16 -13.74 35.08
N GLN A 277 -7.28 -13.08 36.23
CA GLN A 277 -7.71 -13.66 37.50
C GLN A 277 -9.01 -13.02 38.03
N GLY A 278 -9.22 -11.72 37.77
CA GLY A 278 -10.43 -11.01 38.18
C GLY A 278 -11.67 -11.32 37.35
N GLY A 279 -12.79 -10.67 37.67
CA GLY A 279 -14.04 -10.73 36.92
C GLY A 279 -14.05 -9.80 35.72
N VAL A 280 -14.59 -10.26 34.59
CA VAL A 280 -14.84 -9.46 33.39
C VAL A 280 -16.31 -9.64 33.02
N ASP A 281 -17.15 -8.63 33.23
CA ASP A 281 -18.57 -8.73 32.91
C ASP A 281 -18.81 -8.83 31.40
N GLY A 282 -17.97 -8.16 30.60
CA GLY A 282 -17.98 -8.21 29.15
C GLY A 282 -17.23 -9.41 28.56
N SER A 283 -16.71 -9.22 27.34
CA SER A 283 -15.94 -10.24 26.60
C SER A 283 -14.43 -9.98 26.67
N LEU A 284 -13.63 -11.04 26.65
CA LEU A 284 -12.16 -10.99 26.61
C LEU A 284 -11.66 -11.22 25.19
N TYR A 285 -10.84 -10.32 24.70
CA TYR A 285 -10.12 -10.40 23.42
C TYR A 285 -8.63 -10.41 23.72
N ALA A 286 -7.95 -11.51 23.43
CA ALA A 286 -6.55 -11.69 23.77
C ALA A 286 -5.70 -12.00 22.54
N PHE A 287 -4.62 -11.24 22.34
CA PHE A 287 -3.63 -11.43 21.27
C PHE A 287 -2.25 -11.52 21.89
N SER A 288 -1.85 -12.73 22.27
CA SER A 288 -0.62 -12.92 23.05
C SER A 288 0.16 -14.18 22.68
N GLN A 289 1.36 -14.34 23.23
CA GLN A 289 2.01 -15.65 23.13
C GLN A 289 1.32 -16.67 24.04
N ASP A 290 1.10 -16.31 25.31
CA ASP A 290 0.42 -17.16 26.28
C ASP A 290 -0.71 -16.37 26.98
N THR A 291 -1.94 -16.89 26.88
CA THR A 291 -3.12 -16.38 27.60
C THR A 291 -3.53 -17.40 28.64
N ARG A 292 -3.67 -16.98 29.91
CA ARG A 292 -4.15 -17.81 31.00
C ARG A 292 -5.33 -17.14 31.71
N LEU A 293 -6.47 -17.83 31.74
CA LEU A 293 -7.61 -17.50 32.59
C LEU A 293 -7.52 -18.38 33.82
N VAL A 294 -7.12 -17.81 34.95
CA VAL A 294 -6.79 -18.53 36.18
C VAL A 294 -8.05 -19.10 36.83
N GLY A 295 -7.93 -20.24 37.51
CA GLY A 295 -9.02 -20.81 38.30
C GLY A 295 -9.59 -19.79 39.30
N GLY A 296 -10.87 -19.44 39.13
CA GLY A 296 -11.56 -18.41 39.92
C GLY A 296 -11.96 -17.17 39.10
N SER A 297 -11.33 -16.90 37.95
CA SER A 297 -11.74 -15.81 37.07
C SER A 297 -13.11 -16.10 36.45
N ARG A 298 -13.93 -15.06 36.25
CA ARG A 298 -15.25 -15.16 35.60
C ARG A 298 -15.31 -14.18 34.43
N ILE A 299 -15.64 -14.69 33.24
CA ILE A 299 -15.90 -13.86 32.07
C ILE A 299 -17.38 -14.01 31.73
N GLY A 300 -18.18 -12.96 31.92
CA GLY A 300 -19.61 -12.97 31.66
C GLY A 300 -19.95 -13.09 30.17
N GLY A 301 -19.11 -12.52 29.31
CA GLY A 301 -19.22 -12.62 27.86
C GLY A 301 -18.49 -13.83 27.26
N GLY A 302 -17.98 -13.65 26.04
CA GLY A 302 -17.21 -14.66 25.32
C GLY A 302 -15.70 -14.39 25.38
N VAL A 303 -14.91 -15.42 25.07
CA VAL A 303 -13.45 -15.30 24.95
C VAL A 303 -13.08 -15.48 23.48
N ALA A 304 -12.35 -14.52 22.92
CA ALA A 304 -11.70 -14.63 21.63
C ALA A 304 -10.19 -14.50 21.81
N SER A 305 -9.45 -15.61 21.63
CA SER A 305 -7.99 -15.63 21.84
C SER A 305 -7.26 -16.03 20.57
N PHE A 306 -6.25 -15.25 20.21
CA PHE A 306 -5.25 -15.57 19.21
C PHE A 306 -3.92 -15.67 19.94
N SER A 307 -3.58 -16.88 20.38
CA SER A 307 -2.37 -17.10 21.17
C SER A 307 -1.67 -18.40 20.85
N SER A 308 -0.37 -18.48 21.11
CA SER A 308 0.37 -19.74 20.97
C SER A 308 -0.18 -20.78 21.94
N THR A 309 -0.33 -20.40 23.21
CA THR A 309 -1.01 -21.20 24.23
C THR A 309 -2.21 -20.44 24.78
N LEU A 310 -3.35 -21.11 24.88
CA LEU A 310 -4.49 -20.66 25.66
C LEU A 310 -4.77 -21.69 26.74
N THR A 311 -4.80 -21.27 28.00
CA THR A 311 -5.23 -22.09 29.13
C THR A 311 -6.46 -21.46 29.78
N VAL A 312 -7.58 -22.17 29.75
CA VAL A 312 -8.85 -21.73 30.36
C VAL A 312 -9.13 -22.58 31.59
N GLU A 313 -8.83 -22.07 32.78
CA GLU A 313 -9.18 -22.69 34.08
C GLU A 313 -10.39 -22.02 34.73
N GLY A 314 -10.64 -20.74 34.43
CA GLY A 314 -11.79 -19.98 34.91
C GLY A 314 -13.12 -20.30 34.22
N GLY A 315 -14.17 -19.59 34.63
CA GLY A 315 -15.52 -19.71 34.07
C GLY A 315 -15.79 -18.72 32.93
N VAL A 316 -16.42 -19.19 31.85
CA VAL A 316 -16.83 -18.38 30.69
C VAL A 316 -18.33 -18.54 30.46
N GLY A 317 -19.08 -17.44 30.55
CA GLY A 317 -20.55 -17.43 30.48
C GLY A 317 -21.12 -17.55 29.05
N ARG A 318 -20.32 -17.33 28.02
CA ARG A 318 -20.69 -17.65 26.63
C ARG A 318 -19.73 -18.67 26.04
N GLY A 319 -19.26 -18.43 24.83
CA GLY A 319 -18.37 -19.35 24.11
C GLY A 319 -16.90 -18.92 24.13
N VAL A 320 -16.03 -19.87 23.82
CA VAL A 320 -14.60 -19.64 23.61
C VAL A 320 -14.28 -19.85 22.13
N ARG A 321 -13.65 -18.87 21.51
CA ARG A 321 -13.08 -18.96 20.16
C ARG A 321 -11.58 -18.77 20.24
N ALA A 322 -10.83 -19.82 19.98
CA ALA A 322 -9.38 -19.82 20.11
C ALA A 322 -8.71 -20.22 18.80
N THR A 323 -7.64 -19.53 18.43
CA THR A 323 -6.73 -19.94 17.35
C THR A 323 -5.30 -19.92 17.88
N GLY A 324 -4.57 -21.03 17.72
CA GLY A 324 -3.27 -21.16 18.39
C GLY A 324 -2.46 -22.42 18.09
N TYR A 325 -1.39 -22.63 18.85
CA TYR A 325 -0.63 -23.87 18.82
C TYR A 325 -1.25 -24.91 19.78
N ARG A 326 -1.52 -24.52 21.03
CA ARG A 326 -2.12 -25.35 22.07
C ARG A 326 -3.31 -24.62 22.71
N VAL A 327 -4.43 -25.31 22.85
CA VAL A 327 -5.62 -24.81 23.56
C VAL A 327 -6.01 -25.84 24.62
N ASP A 328 -5.90 -25.45 25.88
CA ASP A 328 -6.22 -26.28 27.03
C ASP A 328 -7.45 -25.70 27.76
N VAL A 329 -8.55 -26.44 27.76
CA VAL A 329 -9.80 -26.06 28.42
C VAL A 329 -10.02 -26.96 29.62
N THR A 330 -9.91 -26.41 30.83
CA THR A 330 -10.08 -27.15 32.09
C THR A 330 -11.18 -26.57 32.98
N GLY A 331 -11.59 -25.33 32.73
CA GLY A 331 -12.70 -24.64 33.39
C GLY A 331 -14.07 -24.89 32.76
N ALA A 332 -15.08 -24.16 33.25
CA ALA A 332 -16.45 -24.24 32.76
C ALA A 332 -16.72 -23.21 31.66
N VAL A 333 -17.28 -23.64 30.55
CA VAL A 333 -17.73 -22.81 29.42
C VAL A 333 -19.21 -23.10 29.18
N GLU A 334 -20.07 -22.11 29.36
CA GLU A 334 -21.53 -22.31 29.23
C GLU A 334 -21.99 -22.46 27.77
N GLY A 335 -21.28 -21.86 26.81
CA GLY A 335 -21.59 -21.92 25.39
C GLY A 335 -20.65 -22.82 24.57
N ASP A 336 -20.57 -22.50 23.26
CA ASP A 336 -19.77 -23.27 22.30
C ASP A 336 -18.26 -23.00 22.42
N VAL A 337 -17.46 -24.03 22.16
CA VAL A 337 -16.00 -23.92 22.10
C VAL A 337 -15.54 -24.17 20.68
N TYR A 338 -15.01 -23.16 20.01
CA TYR A 338 -14.36 -23.26 18.72
C TYR A 338 -12.84 -23.14 18.89
N ALA A 339 -12.11 -24.24 18.70
CA ALA A 339 -10.65 -24.27 18.83
C ALA A 339 -10.00 -24.65 17.51
N ASN A 340 -9.25 -23.74 16.89
CA ASN A 340 -8.40 -24.03 15.74
C ASN A 340 -6.93 -24.08 16.19
N ALA A 341 -6.41 -25.27 16.47
CA ALA A 341 -5.08 -25.41 17.04
C ALA A 341 -4.37 -26.69 16.62
N ARG A 342 -3.04 -26.73 16.81
CA ARG A 342 -2.25 -27.95 16.56
C ARG A 342 -2.41 -29.00 17.64
N ARG A 343 -2.78 -28.61 18.86
CA ARG A 343 -3.14 -29.48 19.98
C ARG A 343 -4.30 -28.86 20.73
N VAL A 344 -5.29 -29.68 21.07
CA VAL A 344 -6.42 -29.27 21.89
C VAL A 344 -6.54 -30.28 23.02
N ALA A 345 -6.48 -29.81 24.27
CA ALA A 345 -6.71 -30.64 25.43
C ALA A 345 -7.93 -30.14 26.21
N VAL A 346 -8.78 -31.08 26.60
CA VAL A 346 -9.97 -30.84 27.42
C VAL A 346 -9.77 -31.60 28.72
N GLY A 347 -9.58 -30.88 29.81
CA GLY A 347 -9.20 -31.45 31.10
C GLY A 347 -10.37 -32.02 31.90
N PRO A 348 -10.09 -32.75 32.99
CA PRO A 348 -11.09 -33.54 33.74
C PRO A 348 -12.17 -32.70 34.43
N ARG A 349 -11.88 -31.43 34.74
CA ARG A 349 -12.83 -30.51 35.40
C ARG A 349 -13.62 -29.65 34.41
N SER A 350 -13.40 -29.85 33.11
CA SER A 350 -14.04 -29.04 32.09
C SER A 350 -15.53 -29.37 31.97
N ARG A 351 -16.32 -28.31 31.79
CA ARG A 351 -17.75 -28.41 31.51
C ARG A 351 -18.05 -27.54 30.31
N ILE A 352 -18.46 -28.13 29.19
CA ILE A 352 -18.83 -27.39 27.98
C ILE A 352 -20.33 -27.56 27.76
N GLY A 353 -21.08 -26.48 27.96
CA GLY A 353 -22.54 -26.46 27.83
C GLY A 353 -23.03 -26.45 26.37
N GLY A 354 -22.19 -26.03 25.43
CA GLY A 354 -22.47 -26.05 24.00
C GLY A 354 -21.76 -27.16 23.23
N THR A 355 -21.50 -26.91 21.95
CA THR A 355 -20.74 -27.82 21.07
C THR A 355 -19.25 -27.48 21.07
N LEU A 356 -18.41 -28.51 21.23
CA LEU A 356 -16.97 -28.42 21.01
C LEU A 356 -16.67 -28.65 19.52
N THR A 357 -16.27 -27.59 18.80
CA THR A 357 -15.75 -27.68 17.43
C THR A 357 -14.24 -27.52 17.45
N ALA A 358 -13.51 -28.62 17.24
CA ALA A 358 -12.05 -28.63 17.19
C ALA A 358 -11.58 -28.78 15.75
N ARG A 359 -10.81 -27.80 15.26
CA ARG A 359 -10.11 -27.86 13.97
C ARG A 359 -8.63 -28.14 14.24
N VAL A 360 -8.19 -29.34 13.86
CA VAL A 360 -6.86 -29.88 14.18
C VAL A 360 -6.18 -30.49 12.95
N PRO A 361 -4.83 -30.60 12.92
CA PRO A 361 -4.13 -31.27 11.83
C PRO A 361 -4.47 -32.76 11.72
N ASP A 362 -4.64 -33.43 12.87
CA ASP A 362 -4.86 -34.87 13.00
C ASP A 362 -5.72 -35.11 14.24
N THR A 363 -6.57 -36.15 14.25
CA THR A 363 -7.46 -36.42 15.40
C THR A 363 -6.69 -36.82 16.66
N ASN A 364 -5.49 -37.39 16.56
CA ASN A 364 -4.68 -37.83 17.71
C ASN A 364 -4.16 -36.68 18.58
N VAL A 365 -4.20 -35.44 18.08
CA VAL A 365 -3.76 -34.26 18.84
C VAL A 365 -4.87 -33.64 19.69
N LEU A 366 -6.10 -34.16 19.57
CA LEU A 366 -7.24 -33.84 20.42
C LEU A 366 -7.27 -34.82 21.59
N GLN A 367 -7.02 -34.33 22.80
CA GLN A 367 -7.08 -35.10 24.02
C GLN A 367 -8.29 -34.65 24.83
N ILE A 368 -9.27 -35.53 25.01
CA ILE A 368 -10.43 -35.28 25.85
C ILE A 368 -10.34 -36.23 27.04
N ASP A 369 -10.26 -35.67 28.24
CA ASP A 369 -10.27 -36.46 29.47
C ASP A 369 -11.66 -37.09 29.68
N PRO A 370 -11.77 -38.38 30.04
CA PRO A 370 -13.06 -39.05 30.27
C PRO A 370 -13.93 -38.39 31.35
N ALA A 371 -13.34 -37.63 32.28
CA ALA A 371 -14.09 -36.92 33.31
C ALA A 371 -14.71 -35.59 32.83
N ALA A 372 -14.37 -35.13 31.62
CA ALA A 372 -14.93 -33.91 31.04
C ALA A 372 -16.44 -34.06 30.74
N THR A 373 -17.23 -33.05 31.13
CA THR A 373 -18.68 -33.04 30.85
C THR A 373 -18.97 -32.23 29.60
N LEU A 374 -19.31 -32.90 28.50
CA LEU A 374 -19.71 -32.28 27.23
C LEU A 374 -21.22 -32.47 27.02
N THR A 375 -21.96 -31.38 26.75
CA THR A 375 -23.40 -31.45 26.50
C THR A 375 -23.75 -31.97 25.10
N ALA A 376 -22.88 -31.72 24.11
CA ALA A 376 -23.04 -32.19 22.74
C ALA A 376 -21.81 -32.99 22.28
N GLU A 377 -22.00 -33.83 21.25
CA GLU A 377 -20.89 -34.56 20.63
C GLU A 377 -19.88 -33.58 20.00
N PRO A 378 -18.56 -33.83 20.17
CA PRO A 378 -17.53 -32.95 19.63
C PRO A 378 -17.44 -33.08 18.10
N VAL A 379 -17.47 -31.94 17.41
CA VAL A 379 -17.29 -31.85 15.96
C VAL A 379 -15.81 -31.64 15.67
N VAL A 380 -15.13 -32.65 15.16
CA VAL A 380 -13.71 -32.58 14.80
C VAL A 380 -13.57 -32.38 13.29
N ARG A 381 -12.83 -31.35 12.87
CA ARG A 381 -12.50 -31.10 11.46
C ARG A 381 -11.00 -31.16 11.25
N THR A 382 -10.55 -32.02 10.34
CA THR A 382 -9.14 -32.08 9.97
C THR A 382 -8.77 -31.01 8.95
N TRP A 383 -7.53 -30.53 8.95
CA TRP A 383 -7.07 -29.60 7.89
C TRP A 383 -7.06 -30.26 6.50
N SER A 384 -6.95 -31.58 6.43
CA SER A 384 -6.96 -32.36 5.19
C SER A 384 -8.31 -32.47 4.50
N GLU A 385 -9.42 -32.27 5.23
CA GLU A 385 -10.78 -32.31 4.68
C GLU A 385 -11.05 -31.17 3.67
N GLU A 386 -10.22 -30.13 3.69
CA GLU A 386 -10.40 -28.92 2.89
C GLU A 386 -9.49 -28.97 1.65
N SER A 387 -9.68 -30.01 0.82
CA SER A 387 -9.36 -29.89 -0.60
C SER A 387 -10.34 -28.90 -1.22
N SER A 388 -10.05 -27.61 -1.04
CA SER A 388 -10.78 -26.54 -1.73
C SER A 388 -10.79 -26.92 -3.22
N PRO A 389 -11.97 -27.07 -3.87
CA PRO A 389 -12.02 -27.30 -5.30
C PRO A 389 -11.18 -26.22 -5.96
N SER A 390 -10.31 -26.62 -6.91
CA SER A 390 -9.27 -25.71 -7.41
C SER A 390 -9.88 -24.34 -7.73
N ARG A 391 -9.26 -23.26 -7.24
CA ARG A 391 -9.79 -21.90 -7.33
C ARG A 391 -10.21 -21.54 -8.77
N TYR A 392 -9.57 -22.16 -9.76
CA TYR A 392 -9.81 -22.04 -11.21
C TYR A 392 -11.09 -22.73 -11.72
N LEU A 393 -11.72 -23.61 -10.95
CA LEU A 393 -12.98 -24.32 -11.29
C LEU A 393 -14.23 -23.62 -10.72
N THR A 394 -14.05 -22.60 -9.85
CA THR A 394 -15.17 -21.91 -9.20
C THR A 394 -15.54 -20.64 -9.99
N GLY A 395 -16.78 -20.50 -10.45
CA GLY A 395 -17.24 -19.31 -11.20
C GLY A 395 -17.00 -17.97 -10.47
N SER A 396 -16.94 -18.00 -9.14
CA SER A 396 -16.58 -16.83 -8.30
C SER A 396 -15.18 -16.26 -8.58
N PHE A 397 -14.22 -17.10 -8.98
CA PHE A 397 -12.87 -16.67 -9.29
C PHE A 397 -12.83 -15.78 -10.54
N TYR A 398 -13.51 -16.21 -11.62
CA TYR A 398 -13.61 -15.43 -12.86
C TYR A 398 -14.39 -14.13 -12.67
N ARG A 399 -15.38 -14.10 -11.77
CA ARG A 399 -16.09 -12.85 -11.38
C ARG A 399 -15.15 -11.86 -10.69
N GLY A 400 -14.38 -12.31 -9.70
CA GLY A 400 -13.40 -11.46 -9.03
C GLY A 400 -12.35 -10.92 -10.01
N GLN A 401 -11.90 -11.77 -10.93
CA GLN A 401 -10.99 -11.40 -12.01
C GLN A 401 -11.57 -10.31 -12.93
N ALA A 402 -12.84 -10.39 -13.32
CA ALA A 402 -13.48 -9.37 -14.15
C ALA A 402 -13.57 -8.01 -13.46
N VAL A 403 -13.90 -7.96 -12.17
CA VAL A 403 -13.94 -6.71 -11.38
C VAL A 403 -12.55 -6.07 -11.32
N TRP A 404 -11.50 -6.85 -11.08
CA TRP A 404 -10.12 -6.37 -11.08
C TRP A 404 -9.67 -5.84 -12.45
N LEU A 405 -10.09 -6.48 -13.54
CA LEU A 405 -9.79 -6.01 -14.90
C LEU A 405 -10.45 -4.66 -15.19
N VAL A 406 -11.71 -4.49 -14.80
CA VAL A 406 -12.44 -3.21 -14.95
C VAL A 406 -11.80 -2.12 -14.09
N ALA A 407 -11.51 -2.42 -12.83
CA ALA A 407 -10.82 -1.48 -11.94
C ALA A 407 -9.46 -1.07 -12.53
N GLY A 408 -8.65 -2.02 -13.00
CA GLY A 408 -7.38 -1.75 -13.65
C GLY A 408 -7.51 -0.92 -14.93
N PHE A 409 -8.55 -1.16 -15.74
CA PHE A 409 -8.84 -0.36 -16.92
C PHE A 409 -9.22 1.09 -16.55
N LEU A 410 -10.11 1.28 -15.58
CA LEU A 410 -10.52 2.61 -15.12
C LEU A 410 -9.36 3.38 -14.50
N THR A 411 -8.54 2.72 -13.67
CA THR A 411 -7.33 3.32 -13.11
C THR A 411 -6.33 3.68 -14.21
N GLY A 412 -6.08 2.77 -15.15
CA GLY A 412 -5.17 3.03 -16.28
C GLY A 412 -5.63 4.17 -17.16
N TRP A 413 -6.94 4.25 -17.39
CA TRP A 413 -7.57 5.34 -18.11
C TRP A 413 -7.40 6.69 -17.40
N LEU A 414 -7.71 6.73 -16.09
CA LEU A 414 -7.54 7.93 -15.26
C LEU A 414 -6.06 8.37 -15.19
N PHE A 415 -5.14 7.42 -15.10
CA PHE A 415 -3.70 7.69 -15.09
C PHE A 415 -3.23 8.29 -16.41
N LEU A 416 -3.63 7.74 -17.55
CA LEU A 416 -3.28 8.28 -18.87
C LEU A 416 -3.93 9.64 -19.13
N TRP A 417 -5.08 9.93 -18.52
CA TRP A 417 -5.68 11.25 -18.54
C TRP A 417 -4.85 12.27 -17.74
N ALA A 418 -4.41 11.91 -16.53
CA ALA A 418 -3.58 12.77 -15.69
C ALA A 418 -2.15 12.96 -16.22
N ALA A 419 -1.60 11.93 -16.86
CA ALA A 419 -0.23 11.88 -17.35
C ALA A 419 -0.16 11.33 -18.80
N PRO A 420 -0.58 12.11 -19.81
CA PRO A 420 -0.61 11.63 -21.20
C PRO A 420 0.79 11.26 -21.74
N GLY A 421 1.85 11.85 -21.18
CA GLY A 421 3.23 11.53 -21.53
C GLY A 421 3.64 10.08 -21.20
N ALA A 422 3.01 9.45 -20.19
CA ALA A 422 3.27 8.05 -19.87
C ALA A 422 2.83 7.10 -21.00
N ALA A 423 1.94 7.57 -21.90
CA ALA A 423 1.55 6.84 -23.09
C ALA A 423 2.65 6.78 -24.16
N ALA A 424 3.70 7.61 -24.07
CA ALA A 424 4.77 7.68 -25.06
C ALA A 424 5.91 6.69 -24.76
N VAL A 425 5.90 6.01 -23.61
CA VAL A 425 6.94 5.03 -23.23
C VAL A 425 6.89 3.84 -24.20
N ARG A 426 8.01 3.57 -24.87
CA ARG A 426 8.17 2.44 -25.81
C ARG A 426 9.32 1.54 -25.38
N PHE A 427 9.18 0.24 -25.67
CA PHE A 427 10.13 -0.81 -25.31
C PHE A 427 10.66 -1.50 -26.58
N GLU A 428 11.25 -0.73 -27.49
CA GLU A 428 11.52 -1.19 -28.87
C GLU A 428 12.77 -2.08 -29.00
N THR A 429 13.76 -1.97 -28.10
CA THR A 429 15.01 -2.72 -28.20
C THR A 429 15.25 -3.63 -26.97
N PRO A 430 15.70 -4.89 -27.16
CA PRO A 430 16.07 -5.79 -26.06
C PRO A 430 17.04 -5.20 -25.02
N PRO A 431 18.10 -4.45 -25.40
CA PRO A 431 18.98 -3.81 -24.41
C PRO A 431 18.27 -2.71 -23.61
N ALA A 432 17.31 -1.98 -24.19
CA ALA A 432 16.52 -1.00 -23.45
C ALA A 432 15.61 -1.65 -22.41
N VAL A 433 15.01 -2.81 -22.73
CA VAL A 433 14.20 -3.59 -21.78
C VAL A 433 15.05 -4.08 -20.60
N LEU A 434 16.28 -4.54 -20.87
CA LEU A 434 17.17 -4.99 -19.80
C LEU A 434 17.62 -3.83 -18.89
N ARG A 435 17.88 -2.65 -19.47
CA ARG A 435 18.21 -1.44 -18.71
C ARG A 435 17.04 -0.97 -17.84
N THR A 436 15.82 -0.92 -18.36
CA THR A 436 14.63 -0.55 -17.57
C THR A 436 14.33 -1.56 -16.48
N LEU A 437 14.57 -2.85 -16.73
CA LEU A 437 14.49 -3.90 -15.71
C LEU A 437 15.50 -3.66 -14.57
N GLY A 438 16.75 -3.31 -14.89
CA GLY A 438 17.78 -2.99 -13.89
C GLY A 438 17.45 -1.74 -13.06
N VAL A 439 17.02 -0.65 -13.72
CA VAL A 439 16.59 0.58 -13.04
C VAL A 439 15.34 0.34 -12.19
N GLY A 440 14.39 -0.44 -12.69
CA GLY A 440 13.20 -0.83 -11.95
C GLY A 440 13.53 -1.66 -10.71
N PHE A 441 14.46 -2.61 -10.82
CA PHE A 441 14.95 -3.38 -9.66
C PHE A 441 15.57 -2.47 -8.61
N LEU A 442 16.43 -1.54 -9.05
CA LEU A 442 17.02 -0.55 -8.15
C LEU A 442 15.94 0.29 -7.47
N CYS A 443 14.93 0.78 -8.18
CA CYS A 443 13.84 1.57 -7.58
C CYS A 443 12.99 0.74 -6.60
N VAL A 444 12.68 -0.51 -6.92
CA VAL A 444 11.88 -1.38 -6.07
C VAL A 444 12.61 -1.71 -4.76
N VAL A 445 13.93 -1.90 -4.79
CA VAL A 445 14.71 -2.27 -3.59
C VAL A 445 15.26 -1.05 -2.86
N ALA A 446 15.84 -0.08 -3.57
CA ALA A 446 16.52 1.06 -2.96
C ALA A 446 15.54 2.05 -2.33
N THR A 447 14.35 2.25 -2.90
CA THR A 447 13.37 3.21 -2.36
C THR A 447 12.89 2.86 -0.94
N PRO A 448 12.45 1.62 -0.62
CA PRO A 448 12.04 1.28 0.74
C PRO A 448 13.22 1.32 1.72
N VAL A 449 14.44 0.97 1.29
CA VAL A 449 15.65 1.08 2.12
C VAL A 449 15.97 2.55 2.41
N ALA A 450 15.97 3.41 1.39
CA ALA A 450 16.19 4.84 1.54
C ALA A 450 15.09 5.50 2.39
N ALA A 451 13.83 5.09 2.22
CA ALA A 451 12.72 5.55 3.05
C ALA A 451 12.88 5.08 4.51
N LEU A 452 13.34 3.86 4.76
CA LEU A 452 13.62 3.37 6.11
C LEU A 452 14.75 4.16 6.78
N LEU A 453 15.84 4.41 6.03
CA LEU A 453 16.96 5.23 6.50
C LEU A 453 16.53 6.69 6.74
N ALA A 454 15.71 7.27 5.88
CA ALA A 454 15.14 8.60 6.08
C ALA A 454 14.19 8.62 7.28
N GLY A 455 13.38 7.57 7.46
CA GLY A 455 12.45 7.41 8.57
C GLY A 455 13.12 7.24 9.94
N LEU A 456 14.42 6.91 9.97
CA LEU A 456 15.22 6.94 11.21
C LEU A 456 15.40 8.36 11.74
N THR A 457 15.24 9.38 10.88
CA THR A 457 15.27 10.79 11.30
C THR A 457 13.86 11.28 11.60
N LEU A 458 13.70 12.06 12.68
CA LEU A 458 12.40 12.64 13.07
C LEU A 458 11.76 13.46 11.92
N VAL A 459 12.58 14.16 11.13
CA VAL A 459 12.15 14.98 9.99
C VAL A 459 11.90 14.14 8.73
N GLY A 460 12.61 13.02 8.56
CA GLY A 460 12.52 12.17 7.38
C GLY A 460 11.37 11.15 7.44
N LEU A 461 10.77 10.89 8.60
CA LEU A 461 9.59 10.02 8.73
C LEU A 461 8.40 10.45 7.84
N PRO A 462 7.92 11.71 7.86
CA PRO A 462 6.83 12.13 6.97
C PRO A 462 7.23 12.01 5.49
N LEU A 463 8.47 12.35 5.15
CA LEU A 463 8.98 12.22 3.79
C LEU A 463 9.07 10.75 3.35
N ALA A 464 9.47 9.86 4.25
CA ALA A 464 9.53 8.42 4.03
C ALA A 464 8.14 7.83 3.79
N LEU A 465 7.12 8.25 4.54
CA LEU A 465 5.74 7.82 4.33
C LEU A 465 5.21 8.26 2.98
N VAL A 466 5.45 9.52 2.58
CA VAL A 466 5.07 10.02 1.25
C VAL A 466 5.83 9.27 0.16
N ALA A 467 7.13 9.04 0.33
CA ALA A 467 7.95 8.29 -0.62
C ALA A 467 7.48 6.84 -0.76
N LEU A 468 7.14 6.16 0.34
CA LEU A 468 6.59 4.80 0.33
C LEU A 468 5.20 4.75 -0.31
N ALA A 469 4.35 5.76 -0.09
CA ALA A 469 3.05 5.87 -0.73
C ALA A 469 3.18 6.05 -2.24
N LEU A 470 4.06 6.95 -2.70
CA LEU A 470 4.37 7.16 -4.12
C LEU A 470 5.02 5.92 -4.75
N TRP A 471 5.88 5.23 -4.00
CA TRP A 471 6.51 3.98 -4.43
C TRP A 471 5.49 2.86 -4.61
N ALA A 472 4.60 2.66 -3.63
CA ALA A 472 3.52 1.68 -3.72
C ALA A 472 2.55 2.01 -4.87
N LEU A 473 2.22 3.30 -5.05
CA LEU A 473 1.43 3.77 -6.18
C LEU A 473 2.15 3.51 -7.52
N GLY A 474 3.45 3.78 -7.60
CA GLY A 474 4.27 3.51 -8.78
C GLY A 474 4.30 2.02 -9.15
N ILE A 475 4.46 1.14 -8.16
CA ILE A 475 4.38 -0.33 -8.35
C ILE A 475 3.01 -0.75 -8.87
N TYR A 476 1.93 -0.17 -8.32
CA TYR A 476 0.57 -0.44 -8.76
C TYR A 476 0.34 0.01 -10.21
N LEU A 477 0.85 1.19 -10.58
CA LEU A 477 0.69 1.77 -11.92
C LEU A 477 1.66 1.21 -12.97
N ALA A 478 2.73 0.54 -12.55
CA ALA A 478 3.82 0.05 -13.41
C ALA A 478 3.35 -0.76 -14.64
N LYS A 479 2.27 -1.53 -14.50
CA LYS A 479 1.77 -2.42 -15.56
C LYS A 479 1.00 -1.68 -16.66
N ILE A 480 0.51 -0.47 -16.40
CA ILE A 480 -0.30 0.32 -17.35
C ILE A 480 0.47 0.69 -18.62
N PRO A 481 1.68 1.29 -18.57
CA PRO A 481 2.41 1.63 -19.79
C PRO A 481 2.79 0.38 -20.61
N ILE A 482 3.10 -0.74 -19.95
CA ILE A 482 3.39 -2.01 -20.62
C ILE A 482 2.14 -2.58 -21.29
N ALA A 483 1.01 -2.58 -20.59
CA ALA A 483 -0.27 -2.99 -21.16
C ALA A 483 -0.57 -2.16 -22.42
N LEU A 484 -0.45 -0.82 -22.34
CA LEU A 484 -0.70 0.04 -23.49
C LEU A 484 0.25 -0.24 -24.67
N PHE A 485 1.55 -0.44 -24.41
CA PHE A 485 2.53 -0.82 -25.42
C PHE A 485 2.16 -2.15 -26.09
N LEU A 486 1.90 -3.18 -25.29
CA LEU A 486 1.53 -4.51 -25.77
C LEU A 486 0.24 -4.48 -26.61
N GLY A 487 -0.76 -3.72 -26.16
CA GLY A 487 -1.98 -3.49 -26.91
C GLY A 487 -1.74 -2.82 -28.27
N ARG A 488 -0.90 -1.78 -28.34
CA ARG A 488 -0.56 -1.12 -29.61
C ARG A 488 0.19 -2.04 -30.57
N THR A 489 1.06 -2.92 -30.04
CA THR A 489 1.74 -3.92 -30.88
C THR A 489 0.77 -4.96 -31.45
N LEU A 490 -0.25 -5.36 -30.68
CA LEU A 490 -1.25 -6.34 -31.10
C LEU A 490 -2.29 -5.78 -32.09
N LEU A 491 -2.71 -4.52 -31.91
CA LEU A 491 -3.77 -3.88 -32.72
C LEU A 491 -3.25 -3.03 -33.87
N GLY A 492 -1.93 -2.79 -33.91
CA GLY A 492 -1.29 -1.88 -34.85
C GLY A 492 -1.48 -0.39 -34.50
N PRO A 493 -0.62 0.51 -35.02
CA PRO A 493 -0.63 1.94 -34.70
C PRO A 493 -1.92 2.68 -35.10
N ARG A 494 -2.73 2.09 -35.99
CA ARG A 494 -3.97 2.66 -36.55
C ARG A 494 -5.19 1.73 -36.38
N GLY A 495 -5.16 0.81 -35.41
CA GLY A 495 -6.27 -0.09 -35.16
C GLY A 495 -7.59 0.66 -34.85
N PRO A 496 -8.77 0.09 -35.19
CA PRO A 496 -10.07 0.78 -35.19
C PRO A 496 -10.64 1.18 -33.81
N GLY A 497 -9.85 1.19 -32.73
CA GLY A 497 -10.34 1.38 -31.35
C GLY A 497 -9.63 2.43 -30.49
N GLY A 498 -8.65 3.16 -31.02
CA GLY A 498 -7.92 4.20 -30.28
C GLY A 498 -7.09 3.67 -29.07
N PRO A 499 -6.53 4.57 -28.25
CA PRO A 499 -5.66 4.20 -27.12
C PRO A 499 -6.39 3.43 -26.01
N ALA A 500 -7.71 3.59 -25.87
CA ALA A 500 -8.53 2.88 -24.91
C ALA A 500 -8.61 1.37 -25.21
N LEU A 501 -8.87 1.01 -26.47
CA LEU A 501 -8.95 -0.39 -26.87
C LEU A 501 -7.57 -1.06 -26.84
N ALA A 502 -6.50 -0.32 -27.16
CA ALA A 502 -5.13 -0.79 -26.94
C ALA A 502 -4.86 -1.07 -25.46
N LEU A 503 -5.25 -0.17 -24.55
CA LEU A 503 -5.10 -0.41 -23.11
C LEU A 503 -5.87 -1.64 -22.65
N LEU A 504 -7.13 -1.81 -23.09
CA LEU A 504 -7.97 -2.95 -22.70
C LEU A 504 -7.37 -4.28 -23.17
N VAL A 505 -7.00 -4.37 -24.45
CA VAL A 505 -6.43 -5.58 -25.05
C VAL A 505 -5.08 -5.92 -24.44
N GLY A 506 -4.24 -4.91 -24.21
CA GLY A 506 -2.96 -5.10 -23.54
C GLY A 506 -3.08 -5.48 -22.07
N LEU A 507 -4.04 -4.90 -21.35
CA LEU A 507 -4.31 -5.26 -19.95
C LEU A 507 -4.85 -6.69 -19.86
N LEU A 508 -5.71 -7.09 -20.79
CA LEU A 508 -6.17 -8.48 -20.90
C LEU A 508 -5.00 -9.44 -21.18
N ALA A 509 -4.09 -9.09 -22.07
CA ALA A 509 -2.91 -9.91 -22.36
C ALA A 509 -1.97 -10.04 -21.13
N VAL A 510 -1.66 -8.93 -20.45
CA VAL A 510 -0.90 -8.93 -19.19
C VAL A 510 -1.60 -9.77 -18.12
N PHE A 511 -2.92 -9.62 -18.03
CA PHE A 511 -3.73 -10.33 -17.06
C PHE A 511 -3.72 -11.84 -17.27
N VAL A 512 -3.88 -12.30 -18.51
CA VAL A 512 -3.75 -13.72 -18.86
C VAL A 512 -2.35 -14.21 -18.53
N ALA A 513 -1.31 -13.47 -18.93
CA ALA A 513 0.10 -13.83 -18.71
C ALA A 513 0.45 -14.01 -17.21
N VAL A 514 -0.07 -13.12 -16.35
CA VAL A 514 0.17 -13.16 -14.89
C VAL A 514 -0.61 -14.28 -14.20
N ASN A 515 -1.72 -14.73 -14.77
CA ASN A 515 -2.55 -15.80 -14.19
C ASN A 515 -2.14 -17.21 -14.66
N LEU A 516 -1.06 -17.37 -15.44
CA LEU A 516 -0.54 -18.70 -15.77
C LEU A 516 -0.06 -19.44 -14.50
N PRO A 517 -0.49 -20.70 -14.29
CA PRO A 517 -0.02 -21.50 -13.16
C PRO A 517 1.50 -21.70 -13.25
N LEU A 518 2.19 -21.59 -12.11
CA LEU A 518 3.65 -21.64 -11.91
C LEU A 518 4.47 -20.48 -12.47
N VAL A 519 4.18 -19.97 -13.67
CA VAL A 519 5.03 -18.96 -14.35
C VAL A 519 4.56 -17.52 -14.08
N GLY A 520 3.30 -17.36 -13.70
CA GLY A 520 2.65 -16.05 -13.54
C GLY A 520 3.34 -15.10 -12.54
N TRP A 521 3.93 -15.62 -11.46
CA TRP A 521 4.64 -14.78 -10.48
C TRP A 521 5.95 -14.19 -11.03
N ILE A 522 6.68 -14.95 -11.85
CA ILE A 522 7.91 -14.49 -12.52
C ILE A 522 7.57 -13.40 -13.54
N VAL A 523 6.53 -13.65 -14.34
CA VAL A 523 6.04 -12.69 -15.34
C VAL A 523 5.55 -11.41 -14.66
N ASN A 524 4.81 -11.53 -13.55
CA ASN A 524 4.36 -10.37 -12.77
C ASN A 524 5.53 -9.54 -12.24
N LEU A 525 6.55 -10.20 -11.68
CA LEU A 525 7.75 -9.53 -11.19
C LEU A 525 8.46 -8.79 -12.33
N ALA A 526 8.76 -9.49 -13.44
CA ALA A 526 9.45 -8.90 -14.59
C ALA A 526 8.70 -7.69 -15.17
N LEU A 527 7.38 -7.82 -15.38
CA LEU A 527 6.53 -6.73 -15.87
C LEU A 527 6.51 -5.55 -14.89
N THR A 528 6.45 -5.82 -13.59
CA THR A 528 6.46 -4.74 -12.59
C THR A 528 7.80 -3.99 -12.60
N LEU A 529 8.93 -4.70 -12.69
CA LEU A 529 10.26 -4.10 -12.76
C LEU A 529 10.42 -3.23 -14.02
N ILE A 530 10.10 -3.77 -15.20
CA ILE A 530 10.17 -3.03 -16.47
C ILE A 530 9.26 -1.80 -16.42
N GLY A 531 8.07 -1.93 -15.83
CA GLY A 531 7.09 -0.87 -15.73
C GLY A 531 7.52 0.27 -14.82
N VAL A 532 8.05 -0.05 -13.63
CA VAL A 532 8.62 0.94 -12.70
C VAL A 532 9.81 1.65 -13.35
N GLY A 533 10.70 0.92 -14.01
CA GLY A 533 11.84 1.51 -14.72
C GLY A 533 11.42 2.45 -15.85
N GLY A 534 10.38 2.08 -16.62
CA GLY A 534 9.80 2.92 -17.66
C GLY A 534 9.14 4.19 -17.11
N LEU A 535 8.38 4.08 -16.02
CA LEU A 535 7.79 5.24 -15.33
C LEU A 535 8.84 6.17 -14.76
N PHE A 536 9.90 5.63 -14.18
CA PHE A 536 11.02 6.40 -13.65
C PHE A 536 11.76 7.17 -14.75
N ALA A 537 12.05 6.51 -15.88
CA ALA A 537 12.68 7.15 -17.03
C ALA A 537 11.80 8.29 -17.60
N TRP A 538 10.49 8.06 -17.70
CA TRP A 538 9.54 9.09 -18.11
C TRP A 538 9.51 10.29 -17.14
N ALA A 539 9.45 10.04 -15.83
CA ALA A 539 9.46 11.10 -14.82
C ALA A 539 10.75 11.94 -14.88
N LEU A 540 11.90 11.30 -15.11
CA LEU A 540 13.18 11.98 -15.27
C LEU A 540 13.24 12.84 -16.54
N ALA A 541 12.66 12.36 -17.65
CA ALA A 541 12.57 13.11 -18.90
C ALA A 541 11.69 14.36 -18.76
N VAL A 542 10.54 14.24 -18.09
CA VAL A 542 9.65 15.38 -17.80
C VAL A 542 10.35 16.42 -16.91
N TYR A 543 11.08 15.97 -15.88
CA TYR A 543 11.84 16.85 -15.00
C TYR A 543 12.93 17.63 -15.75
N ARG A 544 13.66 16.98 -16.66
CA ARG A 544 14.72 17.61 -17.47
C ARG A 544 14.18 18.54 -18.55
N GLY A 545 13.07 18.17 -19.20
CA GLY A 545 12.42 18.98 -20.23
C GLY A 545 11.79 20.28 -19.71
N GLY A 546 11.38 20.31 -18.43
CA GLY A 546 10.85 21.52 -17.78
C GLY A 546 11.89 22.63 -17.53
N GLY A 547 13.18 22.31 -17.54
CA GLY A 547 14.26 23.29 -17.30
C GLY A 547 14.66 24.13 -18.51
N ALA A 548 14.31 23.71 -19.74
CA ALA A 548 14.78 24.36 -20.97
C ALA A 548 13.91 25.56 -21.42
N ALA A 549 12.83 25.89 -20.71
CA ALA A 549 11.86 26.92 -21.13
C ALA A 549 12.05 28.32 -20.49
N THR A 550 13.11 28.56 -19.71
CA THR A 550 13.32 29.87 -19.03
C THR A 550 14.70 30.50 -19.24
N ALA A 551 15.28 30.34 -20.43
CA ALA A 551 16.44 31.15 -20.82
C ALA A 551 16.37 31.53 -22.31
N ARG A 552 15.65 32.62 -22.59
CA ARG A 552 15.91 33.56 -23.70
C ARG A 552 15.11 34.84 -23.45
N VAL A 553 15.79 35.84 -22.89
CA VAL A 553 15.59 37.25 -23.24
C VAL A 553 16.35 37.49 -24.54
#